data_AF-A0A9D4WMQ4-F1
#
_entry.id   AF-A0A9D4WMQ4-F1
#
_cell.length_a   1.000
_cell.length_b   1.000
_cell.length_c   1.000
_cell.angle_alpha   90.00
_cell.angle_beta   90.00
_cell.angle_gamma   90.00
#
_symmetry.space_group_name_H-M   'P 1'
#
loop_
_entity.id
_entity.type
_entity.pdbx_description
1 polymer ?
#
loop_
_entity_poly.entity_id
_entity_poly.type
_entity_poly.pdbx_seq_one_letter_code
_entity_poly.pdbx_strand_id
1 'polypeptide(L)'
;MAIFLCTTLPFLPLTTSFNSSKSTLSSILTNTTARYHFSTIAMNSFTTTTSASSSSMQYVPEQDSNEMERVANLTFQRYTSNSTKRSGKGTAIVWFRNDLRVLDNEALYKAWLSSQTLLPVYCVDPRLFATTYHFGFQKTGALRAQFVLECLADLRKNLMNRGLNLLIQLGKPEDIIPSLAKAYGAHTVYAQKETCSEELNVERSVSRCLQQVGVSSDESAGDARTSNSDPKLQFVWGTTMYHRDDLPFDVTCLPDVYTQFRKTVEAKCAVRSSIKLPSSLGPSPPIEDWGCLPSLEQLGLCSQNVSKGMKFVGGETAGLSRIYDYFWKKDLIKVYKETRNGMLGSDYSTKFSPWLASGSLSPRLIHDEVKRYENERQANSSTYWVLFELIWRDYFRFLSVKYGNLLFHIGIDCSKSLMPLMFFSVLA
;
A
#
# COMPACT_ATOMS: atom_id res chain seq x y z
N MET A 1 -35.89 -5.21 -52.90
CA MET A 1 -36.21 -3.79 -53.14
C MET A 1 -34.87 -3.03 -53.14
N ALA A 2 -34.58 -2.31 -54.24
CA ALA A 2 -33.28 -1.82 -54.73
C ALA A 2 -32.38 -1.10 -53.68
N ILE A 3 -31.07 -1.38 -53.55
CA ILE A 3 -29.87 -1.00 -54.36
C ILE A 3 -29.61 0.51 -54.49
N PHE A 4 -28.49 0.99 -53.92
CA PHE A 4 -27.37 1.81 -54.47
C PHE A 4 -26.71 2.62 -53.31
N LEU A 5 -25.46 2.38 -52.86
CA LEU A 5 -24.15 2.82 -53.44
C LEU A 5 -24.15 4.33 -53.79
N CYS A 6 -23.22 5.21 -53.41
CA CYS A 6 -21.79 5.10 -53.10
C CYS A 6 -21.27 6.50 -52.63
N THR A 7 -20.21 6.53 -51.78
CA THR A 7 -18.98 7.40 -51.78
C THR A 7 -19.04 8.92 -52.11
N THR A 8 -18.22 9.87 -51.62
CA THR A 8 -17.11 10.04 -50.64
C THR A 8 -16.72 11.54 -50.63
N LEU A 9 -16.48 12.14 -49.45
CA LEU A 9 -15.48 13.20 -49.10
C LEU A 9 -15.53 14.59 -49.82
N PRO A 10 -14.72 15.61 -49.41
CA PRO A 10 -14.83 16.46 -48.19
C PRO A 10 -14.70 17.98 -48.51
N PHE A 11 -15.07 18.94 -47.65
CA PHE A 11 -14.45 20.31 -47.68
C PHE A 11 -14.73 21.12 -46.38
N LEU A 12 -13.76 21.98 -46.06
CA LEU A 12 -13.41 22.74 -44.85
C LEU A 12 -14.28 24.02 -44.59
N PRO A 13 -14.04 24.84 -43.54
CA PRO A 13 -15.04 25.46 -42.68
C PRO A 13 -15.37 26.93 -43.01
N LEU A 14 -16.48 27.44 -42.47
CA LEU A 14 -16.78 28.88 -42.42
C LEU A 14 -16.57 29.43 -41.01
N THR A 15 -15.66 30.40 -40.93
CA THR A 15 -15.48 31.37 -39.86
C THR A 15 -16.58 32.43 -39.89
N THR A 16 -17.15 32.80 -38.74
CA THR A 16 -17.82 34.10 -38.58
C THR A 16 -17.35 34.78 -37.31
N SER A 17 -16.79 35.98 -37.51
CA SER A 17 -16.34 36.93 -36.50
C SER A 17 -17.52 37.67 -35.87
N PHE A 18 -17.50 37.85 -34.56
CA PHE A 18 -18.31 38.86 -33.88
C PHE A 18 -17.40 39.90 -33.22
N ASN A 19 -17.50 41.14 -33.72
CA ASN A 19 -17.00 42.35 -33.09
C ASN A 19 -18.06 42.89 -32.13
N SER A 20 -17.69 43.30 -30.92
CA SER A 20 -18.46 44.30 -30.16
C SER A 20 -17.52 45.25 -29.43
N SER A 21 -17.79 46.52 -29.63
CA SER A 21 -17.04 47.72 -29.31
C SER A 21 -16.87 48.02 -27.81
N LYS A 22 -15.74 48.64 -27.49
CA LYS A 22 -15.42 49.30 -26.22
C LYS A 22 -16.27 50.56 -26.03
N SER A 23 -16.75 50.79 -24.81
CA SER A 23 -17.05 52.14 -24.30
C SER A 23 -16.47 52.28 -22.89
N THR A 24 -15.75 53.37 -22.70
CA THR A 24 -15.02 53.76 -21.49
C THR A 24 -15.90 54.74 -20.72
N LEU A 25 -16.04 54.57 -19.40
CA LEU A 25 -16.59 55.61 -18.53
C LEU A 25 -15.89 55.56 -17.17
N SER A 26 -15.15 56.64 -16.90
CA SER A 26 -14.58 57.03 -15.61
C SER A 26 -15.63 57.74 -14.76
N SER A 27 -15.64 57.48 -13.45
CA SER A 27 -16.09 58.45 -12.42
C SER A 27 -15.59 58.00 -11.04
N ILE A 28 -14.68 58.77 -10.44
CA ILE A 28 -14.89 59.76 -9.36
C ILE A 28 -14.96 59.10 -7.97
N LEU A 29 -13.83 59.21 -7.27
CA LEU A 29 -13.68 59.02 -5.82
C LEU A 29 -14.49 60.08 -5.06
N THR A 30 -15.22 59.65 -4.03
CA THR A 30 -15.58 60.51 -2.90
C THR A 30 -15.21 59.82 -1.59
N ASN A 31 -14.45 60.56 -0.78
CA ASN A 31 -14.01 60.19 0.57
C ASN A 31 -15.20 60.17 1.53
N THR A 32 -15.23 59.19 2.43
CA THR A 32 -15.92 59.36 3.72
C THR A 32 -15.11 58.71 4.82
N THR A 33 -14.61 59.56 5.71
CA THR A 33 -13.82 59.29 6.90
C THR A 33 -14.73 58.80 8.03
N ALA A 34 -14.46 57.61 8.58
CA ALA A 34 -14.98 57.18 9.87
C ALA A 34 -13.79 56.85 10.79
N ARG A 35 -13.57 57.72 11.78
CA ARG A 35 -12.59 57.54 12.85
C ARG A 35 -13.18 56.57 13.88
N TYR A 36 -12.49 55.46 14.15
CA TYR A 36 -12.64 54.71 15.39
C TYR A 36 -11.33 54.80 16.17
N HIS A 37 -11.39 55.41 17.35
CA HIS A 37 -10.33 55.42 18.34
C HIS A 37 -10.22 54.04 18.98
N PHE A 38 -9.09 53.35 18.80
CA PHE A 38 -8.68 52.24 19.65
C PHE A 38 -7.46 52.67 20.47
N SER A 39 -7.62 52.58 21.78
CA SER A 39 -6.61 52.80 22.81
C SER A 39 -5.49 51.77 22.74
N THR A 40 -4.27 52.26 22.75
CA THR A 40 -3.00 51.54 22.71
C THR A 40 -2.79 50.72 23.98
N ILE A 41 -2.70 49.39 23.86
CA ILE A 41 -2.06 48.52 24.85
C ILE A 41 -0.80 47.96 24.17
N ALA A 42 0.35 48.22 24.77
CA ALA A 42 1.64 47.74 24.32
C ALA A 42 1.68 46.20 24.36
N MET A 43 1.89 45.57 23.20
CA MET A 43 2.33 44.19 23.10
C MET A 43 3.82 44.17 22.78
N ASN A 44 4.55 43.40 23.59
CA ASN A 44 5.97 43.13 23.45
C ASN A 44 6.31 42.66 22.03
N SER A 45 7.34 43.28 21.47
CA SER A 45 7.97 42.93 20.21
C SER A 45 8.57 41.52 20.28
N PHE A 46 7.83 40.50 19.82
CA PHE A 46 8.48 39.29 19.32
C PHE A 46 8.89 39.57 17.88
N THR A 47 10.20 39.69 17.67
CA THR A 47 10.82 39.69 16.35
C THR A 47 10.56 38.35 15.68
N THR A 48 9.47 38.24 14.92
CA THR A 48 9.32 37.24 13.87
C THR A 48 10.35 37.54 12.79
N THR A 49 11.45 36.80 12.81
CA THR A 49 12.27 36.57 11.63
C THR A 49 11.40 35.83 10.61
N THR A 50 10.72 36.57 9.75
CA THR A 50 10.12 36.04 8.53
C THR A 50 11.25 35.67 7.58
N SER A 51 11.82 34.47 7.73
CA SER A 51 12.56 33.85 6.65
C SER A 51 11.56 33.47 5.57
N ALA A 52 11.61 34.16 4.44
CA ALA A 52 10.91 33.75 3.22
C ALA A 52 11.44 32.37 2.82
N SER A 53 10.73 31.30 3.20
CA SER A 53 11.09 29.94 2.79
C SER A 53 10.75 29.77 1.33
N SER A 54 11.75 29.64 0.45
CA SER A 54 11.52 29.05 -0.86
C SER A 54 10.89 27.67 -0.62
N SER A 55 9.82 27.35 -1.36
CA SER A 55 9.07 26.10 -1.18
C SER A 55 9.92 24.91 -1.62
N SER A 56 10.83 24.46 -0.75
CA SER A 56 11.74 23.36 -1.00
C SER A 56 11.03 22.01 -0.89
N MET A 57 11.55 21.02 -1.62
CA MET A 57 11.14 19.63 -1.55
C MET A 57 11.53 19.04 -0.18
N GLN A 58 10.60 18.37 0.50
CA GLN A 58 10.82 17.71 1.79
C GLN A 58 10.73 16.20 1.62
N TYR A 59 11.80 15.47 1.94
CA TYR A 59 11.77 14.01 1.93
C TYR A 59 10.93 13.48 3.10
N VAL A 60 10.19 12.40 2.86
CA VAL A 60 9.43 11.68 3.88
C VAL A 60 9.78 10.19 3.79
N PRO A 61 10.50 9.62 4.79
CA PRO A 61 11.08 10.27 5.98
C PRO A 61 12.19 11.30 5.66
N GLU A 62 12.48 12.20 6.61
CA GLU A 62 13.52 13.24 6.46
C GLU A 62 14.95 12.71 6.64
N GLN A 63 15.09 11.54 7.27
CA GLN A 63 16.38 10.92 7.55
C GLN A 63 17.12 10.52 6.26
N ASP A 64 18.45 10.63 6.29
CA ASP A 64 19.30 10.12 5.23
C ASP A 64 19.33 8.58 5.20
N SER A 65 19.93 8.01 4.15
CA SER A 65 19.98 6.56 3.92
C SER A 65 20.65 5.78 5.05
N ASN A 66 21.69 6.33 5.69
CA ASN A 66 22.42 5.62 6.74
C ASN A 66 21.60 5.56 8.03
N GLU A 67 20.94 6.66 8.37
CA GLU A 67 20.05 6.71 9.53
C GLU A 67 18.81 5.83 9.32
N MET A 68 18.23 5.82 8.11
CA MET A 68 17.13 4.90 7.77
C MET A 68 17.55 3.44 7.96
N GLU A 69 18.73 3.05 7.47
CA GLU A 69 19.26 1.69 7.61
C GLU A 69 19.49 1.32 9.07
N ARG A 70 20.05 2.24 9.87
CA ARG A 70 20.28 2.03 11.31
C ARG A 70 18.97 1.79 12.04
N VAL A 71 17.95 2.62 11.78
CA VAL A 71 16.62 2.48 12.39
C VAL A 71 15.95 1.16 11.97
N ALA A 72 16.03 0.80 10.70
CA ALA A 72 15.49 -0.46 10.20
C ALA A 72 16.16 -1.65 10.86
N ASN A 73 17.49 -1.67 10.96
CA ASN A 73 18.24 -2.75 11.63
C ASN A 73 17.86 -2.91 13.10
N LEU A 74 17.74 -1.82 13.85
CA LEU A 74 17.29 -1.86 15.25
C LEU A 74 15.84 -2.38 15.37
N THR A 75 14.98 -2.01 14.42
CA THR A 75 13.59 -2.46 14.42
C THR A 75 13.50 -3.94 14.06
N PHE A 76 14.26 -4.39 13.07
CA PHE A 76 14.38 -5.81 12.75
C PHE A 76 14.89 -6.62 13.93
N GLN A 77 15.91 -6.15 14.66
CA GLN A 77 16.40 -6.82 15.87
C GLN A 77 15.30 -6.95 16.94
N ARG A 78 14.47 -5.90 17.12
CA ARG A 78 13.34 -5.92 18.08
C ARG A 78 12.26 -6.93 17.72
N TYR A 79 11.95 -7.08 16.43
CA TYR A 79 10.84 -7.90 15.94
C TYR A 79 11.28 -9.23 15.30
N THR A 80 12.53 -9.65 15.51
CA THR A 80 13.05 -10.95 15.07
C THR A 80 13.04 -11.96 16.23
N SER A 81 12.84 -13.24 15.92
CA SER A 81 12.91 -14.34 16.89
C SER A 81 14.24 -15.10 16.80
N ASN A 82 14.81 -15.47 17.95
CA ASN A 82 15.99 -16.33 18.04
C ASN A 82 15.64 -17.83 18.06
N SER A 83 14.35 -18.20 18.13
CA SER A 83 13.91 -19.58 18.22
C SER A 83 13.57 -20.15 16.84
N THR A 84 14.43 -21.03 16.32
CA THR A 84 14.37 -21.56 14.95
C THR A 84 14.21 -23.07 14.93
N LYS A 85 12.97 -23.56 14.95
CA LYS A 85 12.68 -24.94 14.51
C LYS A 85 12.02 -24.90 13.14
N ARG A 86 12.80 -25.19 12.11
CA ARG A 86 12.33 -25.39 10.74
C ARG A 86 12.26 -26.88 10.47
N SER A 87 11.07 -27.39 10.13
CA SER A 87 10.84 -28.82 9.85
C SER A 87 10.20 -29.07 8.49
N GLY A 88 9.99 -28.00 7.73
CA GLY A 88 9.46 -28.04 6.38
C GLY A 88 10.34 -28.82 5.39
N LYS A 89 9.72 -29.28 4.30
CA LYS A 89 10.38 -30.04 3.24
C LYS A 89 10.08 -29.43 1.87
N GLY A 90 10.98 -29.61 0.92
CA GLY A 90 10.80 -29.14 -0.46
C GLY A 90 10.84 -27.61 -0.61
N THR A 91 10.37 -27.13 -1.76
CA THR A 91 10.37 -25.71 -2.11
C THR A 91 8.98 -25.10 -1.93
N ALA A 92 8.90 -23.92 -1.32
CA ALA A 92 7.69 -23.10 -1.36
C ALA A 92 7.96 -21.78 -2.08
N ILE A 93 6.94 -21.27 -2.77
CA ILE A 93 6.96 -19.94 -3.40
C ILE A 93 6.22 -18.96 -2.47
N VAL A 94 6.78 -17.76 -2.29
CA VAL A 94 6.08 -16.63 -1.67
C VAL A 94 5.79 -15.61 -2.75
N TRP A 95 4.53 -15.50 -3.16
CA TRP A 95 4.08 -14.55 -4.16
C TRP A 95 3.69 -13.23 -3.49
N PHE A 96 4.59 -12.25 -3.59
CA PHE A 96 4.40 -10.90 -3.09
C PHE A 96 3.50 -10.06 -4.00
N ARG A 97 2.68 -9.21 -3.36
CA ARG A 97 1.73 -8.27 -3.98
C ARG A 97 1.79 -6.93 -3.23
N ASN A 98 0.73 -6.55 -2.54
CA ASN A 98 0.67 -5.36 -1.67
C ASN A 98 1.08 -5.68 -0.23
N ASP A 99 2.14 -6.47 -0.07
CA ASP A 99 2.70 -6.94 1.20
C ASP A 99 4.22 -6.90 1.19
N LEU A 100 4.77 -5.81 0.62
CA LEU A 100 6.18 -5.61 0.32
C LEU A 100 7.06 -5.34 1.57
N ARG A 101 7.06 -6.31 2.49
CA ARG A 101 7.80 -6.28 3.77
C ARG A 101 8.21 -7.67 4.23
N VAL A 102 9.23 -7.72 5.08
CA VAL A 102 9.62 -8.92 5.82
C VAL A 102 8.93 -8.99 7.19
N LEU A 103 8.86 -7.89 7.95
CA LEU A 103 8.28 -7.89 9.29
C LEU A 103 6.78 -8.17 9.27
N ASP A 104 6.32 -8.94 10.25
CA ASP A 104 4.90 -9.28 10.40
C ASP A 104 4.25 -9.78 9.10
N ASN A 105 4.98 -10.61 8.35
CA ASN A 105 4.50 -11.23 7.13
C ASN A 105 4.18 -12.72 7.36
N GLU A 106 2.89 -13.01 7.56
CA GLU A 106 2.42 -14.37 7.85
C GLU A 106 2.55 -15.31 6.65
N ALA A 107 2.40 -14.81 5.42
CA ALA A 107 2.60 -15.61 4.21
C ALA A 107 4.06 -16.08 4.09
N LEU A 108 5.00 -15.16 4.32
CA LEU A 108 6.43 -15.47 4.37
C LEU A 108 6.76 -16.43 5.52
N TYR A 109 6.20 -16.20 6.71
CA TYR A 109 6.44 -17.05 7.88
C TYR A 109 5.92 -18.48 7.70
N LYS A 110 4.69 -18.64 7.18
CA LYS A 110 4.10 -19.96 6.91
C LYS A 110 4.86 -20.72 5.83
N ALA A 111 5.29 -20.04 4.77
CA ALA A 111 6.15 -20.64 3.76
C ALA A 111 7.48 -21.11 4.37
N TRP A 112 8.13 -20.27 5.18
CA TRP A 112 9.39 -20.61 5.82
C TRP A 112 9.29 -21.83 6.74
N LEU A 113 8.21 -21.92 7.52
CA LEU A 113 7.96 -23.06 8.39
C LEU A 113 7.74 -24.36 7.61
N SER A 114 7.04 -24.30 6.46
CA SER A 114 6.59 -25.48 5.72
C SER A 114 7.59 -25.99 4.68
N SER A 115 8.59 -25.20 4.30
CA SER A 115 9.56 -25.57 3.26
C SER A 115 10.99 -25.70 3.77
N GLN A 116 11.86 -26.33 2.98
CA GLN A 116 13.33 -26.34 3.14
C GLN A 116 14.01 -25.24 2.31
N THR A 117 13.42 -24.86 1.19
CA THR A 117 13.87 -23.75 0.33
C THR A 117 12.71 -22.79 0.07
N LEU A 118 13.02 -21.51 -0.06
CA LEU A 118 12.01 -20.47 -0.32
C LEU A 118 12.32 -19.70 -1.59
N LEU A 119 11.30 -19.50 -2.41
CA LEU A 119 11.37 -18.66 -3.60
C LEU A 119 10.43 -17.46 -3.48
N PRO A 120 10.92 -16.31 -3.00
CA PRO A 120 10.19 -15.04 -3.08
C PRO A 120 10.06 -14.57 -4.54
N VAL A 121 8.83 -14.26 -4.96
CA VAL A 121 8.52 -13.84 -6.34
C VAL A 121 7.63 -12.61 -6.31
N TYR A 122 7.94 -11.64 -7.17
CA TYR A 122 7.06 -10.53 -7.50
C TYR A 122 6.83 -10.47 -9.02
N CYS A 123 5.56 -10.47 -9.43
CA CYS A 123 5.17 -10.34 -10.82
C CYS A 123 4.76 -8.90 -11.10
N VAL A 124 5.47 -8.23 -12.00
CA VAL A 124 5.10 -6.91 -12.51
C VAL A 124 3.99 -7.12 -13.54
N ASP A 125 2.75 -7.04 -13.06
CA ASP A 125 1.57 -7.33 -13.88
C ASP A 125 1.27 -6.19 -14.87
N PRO A 126 1.27 -6.43 -16.19
CA PRO A 126 1.01 -5.39 -17.19
C PRO A 126 -0.36 -4.72 -17.03
N ARG A 127 -1.34 -5.39 -16.42
CA ARG A 127 -2.68 -4.81 -16.17
C ARG A 127 -2.62 -3.61 -15.22
N LEU A 128 -1.62 -3.52 -14.35
CA LEU A 128 -1.46 -2.40 -13.42
C LEU A 128 -1.04 -1.10 -14.11
N PHE A 129 -0.56 -1.18 -15.35
CA PHE A 129 -0.10 -0.05 -16.17
C PHE A 129 -1.02 0.22 -17.37
N ALA A 130 -2.18 -0.45 -17.43
CA ALA A 130 -3.24 -0.18 -18.38
C ALA A 130 -4.05 1.07 -17.96
N THR A 131 -5.36 1.06 -18.19
CA THR A 131 -6.26 2.18 -17.89
C THR A 131 -7.24 1.86 -16.76
N THR A 132 -7.80 2.91 -16.16
CA THR A 132 -8.91 2.83 -15.20
C THR A 132 -10.19 2.38 -15.90
N TYR A 133 -11.02 1.62 -15.16
CA TYR A 133 -12.16 0.90 -15.73
C TYR A 133 -13.19 1.79 -16.46
N HIS A 134 -13.54 2.95 -15.88
CA HIS A 134 -14.60 3.81 -16.43
C HIS A 134 -14.11 4.93 -17.34
N PHE A 135 -12.95 5.53 -17.04
CA PHE A 135 -12.58 6.84 -17.59
C PHE A 135 -11.29 6.83 -18.41
N GLY A 136 -10.65 5.68 -18.59
CA GLY A 136 -9.48 5.59 -19.46
C GLY A 136 -8.21 6.27 -18.90
N PHE A 137 -8.23 6.81 -17.68
CA PHE A 137 -7.02 7.35 -17.04
C PHE A 137 -5.97 6.27 -16.82
N GLN A 138 -4.71 6.66 -16.71
CA GLN A 138 -3.63 5.73 -16.40
C GLN A 138 -3.89 5.00 -15.07
N LYS A 139 -3.90 3.66 -15.10
CA LYS A 139 -4.21 2.84 -13.92
C LYS A 139 -3.20 3.10 -12.80
N THR A 140 -1.92 3.18 -13.12
CA THR A 140 -0.83 3.55 -12.20
C THR A 140 0.02 4.69 -12.74
N GLY A 141 -0.10 5.87 -12.11
CA GLY A 141 0.70 7.03 -12.44
C GLY A 141 2.17 6.89 -12.03
N ALA A 142 3.04 7.67 -12.69
CA ALA A 142 4.50 7.60 -12.54
C ALA A 142 4.99 7.72 -11.10
N LEU A 143 4.41 8.62 -10.29
CA LEU A 143 4.82 8.80 -8.89
C LEU A 143 4.58 7.53 -8.05
N ARG A 144 3.44 6.86 -8.24
CA ARG A 144 3.13 5.62 -7.51
C ARG A 144 3.97 4.46 -8.03
N ALA A 145 4.18 4.38 -9.35
CA ALA A 145 5.06 3.38 -9.94
C ALA A 145 6.48 3.48 -9.38
N GLN A 146 7.04 4.70 -9.34
CA GLN A 146 8.35 4.97 -8.76
C GLN A 146 8.43 4.54 -7.29
N PHE A 147 7.43 4.89 -6.48
CA PHE A 147 7.36 4.48 -5.08
C PHE A 147 7.32 2.94 -4.93
N VAL A 148 6.58 2.23 -5.78
CA VAL A 148 6.54 0.76 -5.77
C VAL A 148 7.88 0.15 -6.21
N LEU A 149 8.55 0.70 -7.22
CA LEU A 149 9.89 0.26 -7.63
C LEU A 149 10.90 0.41 -6.49
N GLU A 150 10.84 1.51 -5.75
CA GLU A 150 11.64 1.72 -4.53
C GLU A 150 11.28 0.67 -3.45
N CYS A 151 10.00 0.35 -3.27
CA CYS A 151 9.57 -0.72 -2.35
C CYS A 151 10.14 -2.09 -2.75
N LEU A 152 10.17 -2.42 -4.04
CA LEU A 152 10.69 -3.70 -4.53
C LEU A 152 12.22 -3.78 -4.38
N ALA A 153 12.93 -2.67 -4.64
CA ALA A 153 14.37 -2.58 -4.41
C ALA A 153 14.72 -2.82 -2.94
N ASP A 154 13.98 -2.18 -2.02
CA ASP A 154 14.17 -2.34 -0.58
C ASP A 154 13.80 -3.74 -0.09
N LEU A 155 12.68 -4.32 -0.57
CA LEU A 155 12.29 -5.69 -0.24
C LEU A 155 13.36 -6.69 -0.68
N ARG A 156 13.90 -6.55 -1.89
CA ARG A 156 15.00 -7.39 -2.40
C ARG A 156 16.21 -7.30 -1.47
N LYS A 157 16.64 -6.09 -1.11
CA LYS A 157 17.75 -5.86 -0.18
C LYS A 157 17.49 -6.53 1.18
N ASN A 158 16.30 -6.33 1.75
CA ASN A 158 15.93 -6.88 3.06
C ASN A 158 15.82 -8.42 3.05
N LEU A 159 15.43 -9.03 1.94
CA LEU A 159 15.46 -10.49 1.77
C LEU A 159 16.91 -11.01 1.63
N MET A 160 17.78 -10.31 0.89
CA MET A 160 19.20 -10.65 0.76
C MET A 160 19.94 -10.65 2.10
N ASN A 161 19.66 -9.66 2.95
CA ASN A 161 20.20 -9.59 4.31
C ASN A 161 19.81 -10.79 5.20
N ARG A 162 18.84 -11.62 4.76
CA ARG A 162 18.31 -12.78 5.48
C ARG A 162 18.57 -14.11 4.77
N GLY A 163 19.45 -14.12 3.77
CA GLY A 163 19.81 -15.32 3.02
C GLY A 163 18.79 -15.75 1.97
N LEU A 164 17.89 -14.84 1.57
CA LEU A 164 16.99 -15.01 0.43
C LEU A 164 17.35 -14.02 -0.69
N ASN A 165 16.50 -13.92 -1.71
CA ASN A 165 16.52 -12.84 -2.71
C ASN A 165 15.09 -12.74 -3.29
N LEU A 166 14.80 -11.74 -4.14
CA LEU A 166 13.49 -11.52 -4.74
C LEU A 166 13.55 -11.71 -6.26
N LEU A 167 12.88 -12.74 -6.76
CA LEU A 167 12.72 -12.96 -8.20
C LEU A 167 11.67 -11.99 -8.75
N ILE A 168 12.06 -11.14 -9.69
CA ILE A 168 11.17 -10.17 -10.32
C ILE A 168 10.94 -10.58 -11.78
N GLN A 169 9.68 -10.75 -12.17
CA GLN A 169 9.30 -11.15 -13.52
C GLN A 169 8.22 -10.22 -14.07
N LEU A 170 8.36 -9.80 -15.32
CA LEU A 170 7.35 -8.99 -16.02
C LEU A 170 6.35 -9.91 -16.69
N GLY A 171 5.07 -9.79 -16.32
CA GLY A 171 4.00 -10.61 -16.88
C GLY A 171 2.89 -10.92 -15.89
N LYS A 172 1.91 -11.70 -16.34
CA LYS A 172 0.74 -12.04 -15.53
C LYS A 172 1.09 -13.12 -14.50
N PRO A 173 0.66 -12.99 -13.24
CA PRO A 173 0.89 -14.01 -12.21
C PRO A 173 0.38 -15.40 -12.60
N GLU A 174 -0.76 -15.48 -13.29
CA GLU A 174 -1.35 -16.75 -13.73
C GLU A 174 -0.54 -17.50 -14.80
N ASP A 175 0.44 -16.85 -15.42
CA ASP A 175 1.37 -17.47 -16.36
C ASP A 175 2.70 -17.80 -15.66
N ILE A 176 3.23 -16.84 -14.89
CA ILE A 176 4.55 -16.93 -14.25
C ILE A 176 4.55 -17.91 -13.07
N ILE A 177 3.60 -17.78 -12.15
CA ILE A 177 3.60 -18.54 -10.89
C ILE A 177 3.49 -20.05 -11.13
N PRO A 178 2.59 -20.56 -12.00
CA PRO A 178 2.54 -21.99 -12.31
C PRO A 178 3.80 -22.51 -13.00
N SER A 179 4.39 -21.71 -13.90
CA SER A 179 5.65 -22.05 -14.56
C SER A 179 6.79 -22.22 -13.55
N LEU A 180 6.93 -21.29 -12.61
CA LEU A 180 7.93 -21.38 -11.53
C LEU A 180 7.64 -22.54 -10.58
N ALA A 181 6.37 -22.79 -10.24
CA ALA A 181 6.00 -23.92 -9.39
C ALA A 181 6.42 -25.26 -10.01
N LYS A 182 6.22 -25.42 -11.33
CA LYS A 182 6.70 -26.58 -12.09
C LYS A 182 8.22 -26.67 -12.11
N ALA A 183 8.91 -25.57 -12.45
CA ALA A 183 10.35 -25.54 -12.64
C ALA A 183 11.14 -25.87 -11.36
N TYR A 184 10.66 -25.39 -10.20
CA TYR A 184 11.35 -25.57 -8.91
C TYR A 184 10.72 -26.65 -8.02
N GLY A 185 9.77 -27.43 -8.54
CA GLY A 185 9.06 -28.47 -7.79
C GLY A 185 8.40 -27.91 -6.52
N ALA A 186 7.80 -26.73 -6.61
CA ALA A 186 7.23 -26.07 -5.45
C ALA A 186 5.96 -26.78 -4.98
N HIS A 187 5.90 -27.19 -3.71
CA HIS A 187 4.72 -27.88 -3.17
C HIS A 187 3.58 -26.90 -2.86
N THR A 188 3.90 -25.64 -2.56
CA THR A 188 2.90 -24.63 -2.17
C THR A 188 3.35 -23.23 -2.57
N VAL A 189 2.40 -22.45 -3.07
CA VAL A 189 2.49 -21.02 -3.31
C VAL A 189 1.72 -20.31 -2.20
N TYR A 190 2.41 -19.49 -1.41
CA TYR A 190 1.82 -18.65 -0.36
C TYR A 190 1.66 -17.22 -0.88
N ALA A 191 0.50 -16.61 -0.62
CA ALA A 191 0.24 -15.21 -0.94
C ALA A 191 -0.72 -14.59 0.09
N GLN A 192 -0.69 -13.27 0.25
CA GLN A 192 -1.75 -12.59 1.01
C GLN A 192 -3.06 -12.56 0.22
N LYS A 193 -4.17 -12.72 0.96
CA LYS A 193 -5.53 -12.68 0.43
C LYS A 193 -5.97 -11.25 0.16
N GLU A 194 -6.45 -10.99 -1.05
CA GLU A 194 -7.10 -9.72 -1.41
C GLU A 194 -8.63 -9.86 -1.44
N THR A 195 -9.31 -8.72 -1.61
CA THR A 195 -10.77 -8.61 -1.43
C THR A 195 -11.53 -8.05 -2.64
N CYS A 196 -10.86 -7.34 -3.55
CA CYS A 196 -11.48 -6.66 -4.67
C CYS A 196 -11.45 -7.51 -5.97
N SER A 197 -12.34 -7.17 -6.91
CA SER A 197 -12.63 -8.02 -8.07
C SER A 197 -11.44 -8.31 -8.98
N GLU A 198 -10.63 -7.29 -9.31
CA GLU A 198 -9.45 -7.47 -10.17
C GLU A 198 -8.48 -8.47 -9.53
N GLU A 199 -8.18 -8.28 -8.24
CA GLU A 199 -7.32 -9.15 -7.45
C GLU A 199 -7.87 -10.57 -7.34
N LEU A 200 -9.16 -10.72 -7.03
CA LEU A 200 -9.83 -12.03 -6.92
C LEU A 200 -9.90 -12.77 -8.26
N ASN A 201 -9.97 -12.06 -9.40
CA ASN A 201 -9.87 -12.66 -10.72
C ASN A 201 -8.47 -13.26 -10.95
N VAL A 202 -7.40 -12.52 -10.60
CA VAL A 202 -6.01 -13.01 -10.71
C VAL A 202 -5.82 -14.24 -9.82
N GLU A 203 -6.27 -14.20 -8.57
CA GLU A 203 -6.19 -15.33 -7.64
C GLU A 203 -6.88 -16.58 -8.19
N ARG A 204 -8.09 -16.44 -8.77
CA ARG A 204 -8.80 -17.54 -9.43
C ARG A 204 -8.05 -18.08 -10.63
N SER A 205 -7.48 -17.21 -11.46
CA SER A 205 -6.70 -17.62 -12.64
C SER A 205 -5.44 -18.38 -12.22
N VAL A 206 -4.66 -17.87 -11.27
CA VAL A 206 -3.47 -18.55 -10.73
C VAL A 206 -3.83 -19.92 -10.16
N SER A 207 -4.91 -20.01 -9.36
CA SER A 207 -5.38 -21.27 -8.79
C SER A 207 -5.73 -22.29 -9.89
N ARG A 208 -6.40 -21.86 -10.96
CA ARG A 208 -6.77 -22.74 -12.07
C ARG A 208 -5.53 -23.23 -12.82
N CYS A 209 -4.60 -22.33 -13.14
CA CYS A 209 -3.39 -22.70 -13.88
C CYS A 209 -2.46 -23.60 -13.05
N LEU A 210 -2.38 -23.43 -11.73
CA LEU A 210 -1.61 -24.33 -10.85
C LEU A 210 -2.19 -25.77 -10.85
N GLN A 211 -3.51 -25.93 -10.87
CA GLN A 211 -4.15 -27.24 -10.95
C GLN A 211 -3.81 -27.97 -12.26
N GLN A 212 -3.69 -27.26 -13.38
CA GLN A 212 -3.34 -27.84 -14.68
C GLN A 212 -1.89 -28.34 -14.74
N VAL A 213 -0.99 -27.72 -13.99
CA VAL A 213 0.41 -28.19 -13.87
C VAL A 213 0.47 -29.56 -13.20
N GLY A 214 -0.38 -29.82 -12.20
CA GLY A 214 -0.46 -31.11 -11.52
C GLY A 214 -0.89 -32.26 -12.45
N VAL A 215 -2.01 -32.06 -13.15
CA VAL A 215 -2.67 -33.07 -14.00
C VAL A 215 -1.81 -33.50 -15.20
N SER A 216 -1.01 -32.60 -15.78
CA SER A 216 -0.21 -32.90 -16.99
C SER A 216 1.00 -33.81 -16.77
N SER A 217 1.24 -34.26 -15.53
CA SER A 217 2.42 -35.06 -15.15
C SER A 217 2.21 -36.58 -15.22
N ASP A 218 0.96 -37.05 -15.37
CA ASP A 218 0.57 -38.45 -15.09
C ASP A 218 0.15 -39.30 -16.30
N GLU A 219 0.14 -38.78 -17.52
CA GLU A 219 -0.28 -39.57 -18.70
C GLU A 219 0.86 -40.38 -19.37
N SER A 220 2.09 -40.39 -18.84
CA SER A 220 3.23 -41.03 -19.55
C SER A 220 4.36 -41.60 -18.68
N ALA A 221 4.08 -42.19 -17.52
CA ALA A 221 5.11 -42.99 -16.83
C ALA A 221 4.51 -44.03 -15.85
N GLY A 222 4.39 -45.27 -16.32
CA GLY A 222 4.36 -46.43 -15.43
C GLY A 222 5.77 -46.69 -14.91
N ASP A 223 6.14 -46.08 -13.78
CA ASP A 223 6.96 -46.71 -12.72
C ASP A 223 7.19 -45.73 -11.57
N ALA A 224 7.08 -46.27 -10.35
CA ALA A 224 7.40 -45.71 -9.03
C ALA A 224 7.84 -44.23 -8.97
N ARG A 225 6.91 -43.32 -8.63
CA ARG A 225 7.25 -41.96 -8.20
C ARG A 225 6.79 -41.69 -6.77
N THR A 226 7.77 -41.33 -5.95
CA THR A 226 7.62 -40.52 -4.73
C THR A 226 6.57 -39.43 -4.94
N SER A 227 5.66 -39.31 -3.98
CA SER A 227 4.51 -38.40 -3.93
C SER A 227 4.85 -36.93 -4.24
N ASN A 228 4.90 -36.54 -5.51
CA ASN A 228 4.92 -35.13 -5.90
C ASN A 228 3.48 -34.64 -5.89
N SER A 229 3.04 -34.14 -4.73
CA SER A 229 1.73 -33.52 -4.59
C SER A 229 1.65 -32.26 -5.44
N ASP A 230 0.55 -32.10 -6.17
CA ASP A 230 0.24 -30.90 -6.95
C ASP A 230 0.50 -29.61 -6.17
N PRO A 231 1.07 -28.57 -6.81
CA PRO A 231 1.34 -27.30 -6.15
C PRO A 231 0.04 -26.66 -5.64
N LYS A 232 -0.06 -26.47 -4.32
CA LYS A 232 -1.24 -25.86 -3.69
C LYS A 232 -1.09 -24.34 -3.62
N LEU A 233 -2.18 -23.60 -3.84
CA LEU A 233 -2.23 -22.17 -3.57
C LEU A 233 -2.83 -21.93 -2.18
N GLN A 234 -2.07 -21.30 -1.28
CA GLN A 234 -2.49 -21.00 0.08
C GLN A 234 -2.52 -19.49 0.32
N PHE A 235 -3.73 -18.96 0.51
CA PHE A 235 -3.92 -17.55 0.86
C PHE A 235 -3.90 -17.34 2.36
N VAL A 236 -3.32 -16.22 2.78
CA VAL A 236 -3.22 -15.81 4.18
C VAL A 236 -3.81 -14.42 4.35
N TRP A 237 -4.68 -14.24 5.35
CA TRP A 237 -5.20 -12.92 5.69
C TRP A 237 -4.15 -12.13 6.47
N GLY A 238 -3.81 -10.90 6.05
CA GLY A 238 -2.71 -10.17 6.70
C GLY A 238 -2.71 -8.65 6.52
N THR A 239 -3.77 -8.08 5.92
CA THR A 239 -3.80 -6.65 5.58
C THR A 239 -4.37 -5.78 6.69
N THR A 240 -5.13 -6.31 7.66
CA THR A 240 -5.87 -5.56 8.68
C THR A 240 -5.24 -5.63 10.08
N MET A 241 -5.54 -4.65 10.93
CA MET A 241 -5.13 -4.62 12.35
C MET A 241 -5.87 -5.69 13.15
N TYR A 242 -7.20 -5.70 13.08
CA TYR A 242 -8.03 -6.78 13.59
C TYR A 242 -8.09 -7.90 12.55
N HIS A 243 -7.75 -9.12 12.94
CA HIS A 243 -7.78 -10.24 12.03
C HIS A 243 -9.23 -10.61 11.70
N ARG A 244 -9.50 -10.99 10.44
CA ARG A 244 -10.85 -11.37 9.98
C ARG A 244 -11.49 -12.43 10.87
N ASP A 245 -10.73 -13.47 11.19
CA ASP A 245 -11.22 -14.62 11.98
C ASP A 245 -11.48 -14.29 13.46
N ASP A 246 -11.01 -13.13 13.94
CA ASP A 246 -11.23 -12.70 15.33
C ASP A 246 -12.43 -11.76 15.46
N LEU A 247 -13.11 -11.44 14.35
CA LEU A 247 -14.31 -10.62 14.36
C LEU A 247 -15.47 -11.37 15.02
N PRO A 248 -16.35 -10.69 15.77
CA PRO A 248 -17.46 -11.32 16.49
C PRO A 248 -18.70 -11.52 15.59
N PHE A 249 -18.51 -11.44 14.27
CA PHE A 249 -19.50 -11.59 13.23
C PHE A 249 -18.79 -11.99 11.93
N ASP A 250 -19.50 -12.67 11.04
CA ASP A 250 -19.02 -12.84 9.67
C ASP A 250 -19.03 -11.49 8.93
N VAL A 251 -18.10 -11.32 7.99
CA VAL A 251 -17.95 -10.09 7.19
C VAL A 251 -19.19 -9.75 6.36
N THR A 252 -20.03 -10.73 6.02
CA THR A 252 -21.33 -10.48 5.37
C THR A 252 -22.32 -9.75 6.28
N CYS A 253 -22.18 -9.90 7.60
CA CYS A 253 -22.97 -9.23 8.63
C CYS A 253 -22.26 -8.01 9.24
N LEU A 254 -21.22 -7.47 8.59
CA LEU A 254 -20.50 -6.28 9.05
C LEU A 254 -21.50 -5.11 9.23
N PRO A 255 -21.47 -4.37 10.37
CA PRO A 255 -22.33 -3.21 10.57
C PRO A 255 -22.14 -2.15 9.49
N ASP A 256 -23.22 -1.53 9.00
CA ASP A 256 -23.17 -0.48 7.97
C ASP A 256 -22.76 0.90 8.51
N VAL A 257 -22.68 1.03 9.83
CA VAL A 257 -22.26 2.23 10.54
C VAL A 257 -20.93 1.96 11.22
N TYR A 258 -19.89 2.70 10.81
CA TYR A 258 -18.53 2.57 11.36
C TYR A 258 -18.49 2.57 12.89
N THR A 259 -19.23 3.48 13.55
CA THR A 259 -19.25 3.56 15.02
C THR A 259 -19.72 2.27 15.68
N GLN A 260 -20.64 1.53 15.06
CA GLN A 260 -21.10 0.24 15.57
C GLN A 260 -20.01 -0.84 15.38
N PHE A 261 -19.37 -0.87 14.21
CA PHE A 261 -18.22 -1.74 13.95
C PHE A 261 -17.11 -1.51 14.98
N ARG A 262 -16.62 -0.27 15.11
CA ARG A 262 -15.55 0.11 16.03
C ARG A 262 -15.87 -0.28 17.47
N LYS A 263 -17.04 0.13 17.99
CA LYS A 263 -17.45 -0.21 19.36
C LYS A 263 -17.47 -1.72 19.60
N THR A 264 -17.84 -2.49 18.59
CA THR A 264 -17.91 -3.95 18.70
C THR A 264 -16.53 -4.58 18.73
N VAL A 265 -15.62 -4.19 17.82
CA VAL A 265 -14.25 -4.76 17.79
C VAL A 265 -13.42 -4.32 18.99
N GLU A 266 -13.55 -3.07 19.44
CA GLU A 266 -12.85 -2.60 20.66
C GLU A 266 -13.31 -3.33 21.93
N ALA A 267 -14.59 -3.73 21.99
CA ALA A 267 -15.14 -4.41 23.17
C ALA A 267 -14.92 -5.93 23.17
N LYS A 268 -14.79 -6.56 21.99
CA LYS A 268 -14.85 -8.02 21.85
C LYS A 268 -13.63 -8.66 21.18
N CYS A 269 -12.76 -7.89 20.55
CA CYS A 269 -11.61 -8.40 19.81
C CYS A 269 -10.30 -7.94 20.45
N ALA A 270 -9.26 -8.74 20.27
CA ALA A 270 -7.90 -8.35 20.57
C ALA A 270 -7.11 -8.17 19.27
N VAL A 271 -6.22 -7.18 19.24
CA VAL A 271 -5.23 -7.07 18.16
C VAL A 271 -4.16 -8.12 18.40
N ARG A 272 -3.91 -8.99 17.42
CA ARG A 272 -2.83 -9.98 17.48
C ARG A 272 -1.47 -9.28 17.51
N SER A 273 -0.52 -9.79 18.28
CA SER A 273 0.87 -9.31 18.24
C SER A 273 1.51 -9.54 16.87
N SER A 274 2.46 -8.69 16.50
CA SER A 274 3.24 -8.88 15.27
C SER A 274 3.98 -10.21 15.26
N ILE A 275 3.94 -10.89 14.12
CA ILE A 275 4.64 -12.16 13.92
C ILE A 275 6.14 -11.90 13.85
N LYS A 276 6.89 -12.58 14.72
CA LYS A 276 8.36 -12.50 14.72
C LYS A 276 8.94 -13.54 13.77
N LEU A 277 9.57 -13.07 12.68
CA LEU A 277 10.32 -13.92 11.76
C LEU A 277 11.72 -14.20 12.31
N PRO A 278 12.37 -15.30 11.93
CA PRO A 278 13.76 -15.57 12.28
C PRO A 278 14.73 -14.65 11.52
N SER A 279 15.94 -14.48 12.05
CA SER A 279 16.99 -13.64 11.44
C SER A 279 17.50 -14.19 10.11
N SER A 280 17.46 -15.51 9.93
CA SER A 280 17.83 -16.20 8.71
C SER A 280 16.63 -16.94 8.12
N LEU A 281 16.31 -16.65 6.87
CA LEU A 281 15.17 -17.22 6.13
C LEU A 281 15.61 -18.16 5.00
N GLY A 282 16.90 -18.13 4.62
CA GLY A 282 17.47 -18.93 3.55
C GLY A 282 17.46 -20.44 3.77
N PRO A 283 17.79 -21.23 2.75
CA PRO A 283 18.24 -20.78 1.43
C PRO A 283 17.11 -20.65 0.40
N SER A 284 17.38 -19.89 -0.66
CA SER A 284 16.62 -19.93 -1.92
C SER A 284 17.04 -21.13 -2.79
N PRO A 285 16.17 -21.62 -3.70
CA PRO A 285 16.62 -22.54 -4.74
C PRO A 285 17.68 -21.88 -5.66
N PRO A 286 18.52 -22.67 -6.36
CA PRO A 286 19.51 -22.13 -7.29
C PRO A 286 18.80 -21.45 -8.46
N ILE A 287 19.04 -20.15 -8.62
CA ILE A 287 18.44 -19.31 -9.66
C ILE A 287 19.56 -18.55 -10.36
N GLU A 288 19.63 -18.67 -11.69
CA GLU A 288 20.63 -18.00 -12.52
C GLU A 288 20.31 -16.50 -12.68
N ASP A 289 19.05 -16.16 -13.00
CA ASP A 289 18.60 -14.79 -13.17
C ASP A 289 17.46 -14.44 -12.20
N TRP A 290 17.74 -13.51 -11.29
CA TRP A 290 16.78 -12.97 -10.33
C TRP A 290 15.86 -11.89 -10.91
N GLY A 291 16.07 -11.52 -12.18
CA GLY A 291 15.37 -10.46 -12.88
C GLY A 291 15.77 -9.07 -12.40
N CYS A 292 15.66 -8.10 -13.31
CA CYS A 292 15.91 -6.70 -13.01
C CYS A 292 14.62 -5.97 -12.62
N LEU A 293 14.75 -4.90 -11.83
CA LEU A 293 13.65 -3.95 -11.66
C LEU A 293 13.38 -3.27 -13.01
N PRO A 294 12.13 -3.22 -13.48
CA PRO A 294 11.82 -2.50 -14.71
C PRO A 294 11.98 -1.00 -14.49
N SER A 295 12.42 -0.29 -15.53
CA SER A 295 12.39 1.17 -15.54
C SER A 295 10.97 1.69 -15.77
N LEU A 296 10.71 2.96 -15.44
CA LEU A 296 9.41 3.59 -15.71
C LEU A 296 9.07 3.56 -17.21
N GLU A 297 10.07 3.73 -18.07
CA GLU A 297 9.93 3.71 -19.52
C GLU A 297 9.51 2.32 -20.02
N GLN A 298 10.07 1.25 -19.45
CA GLN A 298 9.65 -0.14 -19.74
C GLN A 298 8.20 -0.41 -19.33
N LEU A 299 7.68 0.36 -18.38
CA LEU A 299 6.28 0.31 -17.93
C LEU A 299 5.36 1.27 -18.72
N GLY A 300 5.89 1.95 -19.74
CA GLY A 300 5.14 2.93 -20.54
C GLY A 300 4.86 4.23 -19.79
N LEU A 301 5.69 4.58 -18.81
CA LEU A 301 5.54 5.77 -17.96
C LEU A 301 6.68 6.76 -18.21
N CYS A 302 6.35 8.05 -18.23
CA CYS A 302 7.34 9.12 -18.20
C CYS A 302 7.72 9.42 -16.74
N SER A 303 9.02 9.50 -16.46
CA SER A 303 9.52 9.90 -15.14
C SER A 303 8.93 11.26 -14.70
N GLN A 304 8.46 11.31 -13.45
CA GLN A 304 7.94 12.52 -12.82
C GLN A 304 8.72 12.79 -11.54
N ASN A 305 9.34 13.97 -11.47
CA ASN A 305 10.06 14.42 -10.28
C ASN A 305 9.15 15.29 -9.42
N VAL A 306 9.15 15.03 -8.11
CA VAL A 306 8.54 15.93 -7.13
C VAL A 306 9.43 17.15 -6.99
N SER A 307 8.99 18.30 -7.50
CA SER A 307 9.74 19.55 -7.44
C SER A 307 9.39 20.41 -6.22
N LYS A 308 8.23 20.17 -5.60
CA LYS A 308 7.71 20.90 -4.42
C LYS A 308 6.90 19.96 -3.53
N GLY A 309 6.88 20.26 -2.23
CA GLY A 309 6.11 19.48 -1.25
C GLY A 309 6.83 18.21 -0.82
N MET A 310 6.05 17.19 -0.44
CA MET A 310 6.58 15.95 0.14
C MET A 310 7.01 14.96 -0.95
N LYS A 311 8.26 14.51 -0.88
CA LYS A 311 8.81 13.42 -1.68
C LYS A 311 8.94 12.17 -0.81
N PHE A 312 8.01 11.24 -1.00
CA PHE A 312 8.01 9.96 -0.31
C PHE A 312 9.10 9.04 -0.85
N VAL A 313 9.70 8.25 0.04
CA VAL A 313 10.67 7.20 -0.29
C VAL A 313 10.03 5.84 -0.05
N GLY A 314 9.99 4.98 -1.07
CA GLY A 314 9.45 3.62 -0.96
C GLY A 314 10.30 2.67 -0.12
N GLY A 315 9.68 1.59 0.36
CA GLY A 315 10.37 0.52 1.10
C GLY A 315 9.95 0.36 2.55
N GLU A 316 10.12 -0.85 3.08
CA GLU A 316 9.94 -1.18 4.50
C GLU A 316 10.92 -0.36 5.35
N THR A 317 12.18 -0.23 4.92
CA THR A 317 13.22 0.56 5.59
C THR A 317 12.78 2.02 5.80
N ALA A 318 12.28 2.67 4.74
CA ALA A 318 11.77 4.03 4.81
C ALA A 318 10.50 4.14 5.67
N GLY A 319 9.59 3.16 5.57
CA GLY A 319 8.39 3.10 6.40
C GLY A 319 8.69 2.99 7.90
N LEU A 320 9.61 2.11 8.28
CA LEU A 320 10.06 1.94 9.66
C LEU A 320 10.76 3.21 10.17
N SER A 321 11.58 3.83 9.32
CA SER A 321 12.20 5.12 9.63
C SER A 321 11.18 6.24 9.81
N ARG A 322 10.06 6.23 9.07
CA ARG A 322 8.97 7.19 9.26
C ARG A 322 8.20 6.97 10.57
N ILE A 323 7.99 5.72 11.00
CA ILE A 323 7.46 5.44 12.35
C ILE A 323 8.40 6.03 13.40
N TYR A 324 9.70 5.75 13.29
CA TYR A 324 10.70 6.30 14.20
C TYR A 324 10.72 7.83 14.22
N ASP A 325 10.72 8.47 13.05
CA ASP A 325 10.71 9.93 12.91
C ASP A 325 9.52 10.54 13.66
N TYR A 326 8.31 10.06 13.35
CA TYR A 326 7.07 10.66 13.83
C TYR A 326 6.78 10.32 15.30
N PHE A 327 6.95 9.06 15.72
CA PHE A 327 6.63 8.63 17.08
C PHE A 327 7.76 8.97 18.05
N TRP A 328 9.01 8.72 17.67
CA TRP A 328 10.11 8.66 18.62
C TRP A 328 11.02 9.87 18.54
N LYS A 329 11.50 10.22 17.34
CA LYS A 329 12.44 11.33 17.16
C LYS A 329 11.78 12.69 17.38
N LYS A 330 10.64 12.93 16.73
CA LYS A 330 9.89 14.20 16.82
C LYS A 330 8.82 14.20 17.90
N ASP A 331 8.50 13.03 18.47
CA ASP A 331 7.54 12.90 19.56
C ASP A 331 6.15 13.47 19.23
N LEU A 332 5.67 13.29 18.00
CA LEU A 332 4.47 13.95 17.45
C LEU A 332 3.17 13.16 17.63
N ILE A 333 3.24 11.85 17.88
CA ILE A 333 2.04 11.02 18.09
C ILE A 333 1.15 11.55 19.21
N LYS A 334 1.72 12.16 20.26
CA LYS A 334 0.96 12.73 21.38
C LYS A 334 0.06 13.92 21.01
N VAL A 335 0.31 14.58 19.88
CA VAL A 335 -0.52 15.69 19.37
C VAL A 335 -1.28 15.34 18.09
N TYR A 336 -1.23 14.07 17.65
CA TYR A 336 -1.82 13.62 16.39
C TYR A 336 -3.29 14.04 16.21
N LYS A 337 -4.14 13.90 17.24
CA LYS A 337 -5.56 14.26 17.13
C LYS A 337 -5.77 15.75 16.88
N GLU A 338 -4.89 16.59 17.41
CA GLU A 338 -4.94 18.04 17.30
C GLU A 338 -4.47 18.50 15.92
N THR A 339 -3.46 17.82 15.35
CA THR A 339 -2.80 18.25 14.12
C THR A 339 -3.30 17.58 12.84
N ARG A 340 -3.98 16.41 12.92
CA ARG A 340 -4.36 15.58 11.75
C ARG A 340 -5.16 16.27 10.64
N ASN A 341 -5.79 17.41 10.92
CA ASN A 341 -6.54 18.20 9.93
C ASN A 341 -5.70 19.28 9.25
N GLY A 342 -4.40 19.35 9.55
CA GLY A 342 -3.45 20.21 8.83
C GLY A 342 -3.31 19.82 7.36
N MET A 343 -2.76 20.72 6.56
CA MET A 343 -2.59 20.51 5.11
C MET A 343 -1.16 20.78 4.62
N LEU A 344 -0.30 21.36 5.46
CA LEU A 344 1.05 21.79 5.07
C LEU A 344 2.12 21.12 5.93
N GLY A 345 3.18 20.65 5.28
CA GLY A 345 4.30 19.96 5.91
C GLY A 345 4.03 18.48 6.21
N SER A 346 5.08 17.77 6.64
CA SER A 346 4.98 16.33 6.93
C SER A 346 4.50 16.03 8.36
N ASP A 347 4.51 17.00 9.28
CA ASP A 347 4.37 16.77 10.73
C ASP A 347 2.93 16.77 11.25
N TYR A 348 1.96 17.20 10.43
CA TYR A 348 0.56 17.27 10.89
C TYR A 348 -0.12 15.89 11.01
N SER A 349 0.46 14.83 10.42
CA SER A 349 -0.06 13.47 10.55
C SER A 349 1.08 12.45 10.40
N THR A 350 0.76 11.18 10.61
CA THR A 350 1.76 10.09 10.50
C THR A 350 2.38 9.94 9.11
N LYS A 351 1.64 10.26 8.04
CA LYS A 351 2.02 10.06 6.63
C LYS A 351 2.23 8.59 6.25
N PHE A 352 1.72 7.63 7.04
CA PHE A 352 1.98 6.19 6.83
C PHE A 352 1.25 5.58 5.62
N SER A 353 0.28 6.27 5.03
CA SER A 353 -0.62 5.69 4.03
C SER A 353 0.08 5.07 2.81
N PRO A 354 1.17 5.61 2.23
CA PRO A 354 1.81 4.97 1.07
C PRO A 354 2.42 3.61 1.42
N TRP A 355 3.07 3.48 2.58
CA TRP A 355 3.67 2.22 3.04
C TRP A 355 2.62 1.21 3.53
N LEU A 356 1.49 1.67 4.07
CA LEU A 356 0.35 0.81 4.40
C LEU A 356 -0.37 0.28 3.15
N ALA A 357 -0.33 1.04 2.04
CA ALA A 357 -0.94 0.66 0.77
C ALA A 357 -0.07 -0.32 -0.03
N SER A 358 1.26 -0.14 -0.05
CA SER A 358 2.20 -1.12 -0.61
C SER A 358 2.41 -2.34 0.28
N GLY A 359 1.97 -2.26 1.53
CA GLY A 359 2.21 -3.26 2.56
C GLY A 359 3.64 -3.33 3.07
N SER A 360 4.44 -2.28 2.82
CA SER A 360 5.76 -2.07 3.44
C SER A 360 5.68 -1.81 4.94
N LEU A 361 4.52 -1.41 5.45
CA LEU A 361 4.20 -1.38 6.89
C LEU A 361 2.98 -2.25 7.20
N SER A 362 3.03 -2.98 8.31
CA SER A 362 1.88 -3.68 8.88
C SER A 362 1.14 -2.80 9.89
N PRO A 363 -0.21 -2.81 9.91
CA PRO A 363 -0.97 -2.16 10.97
C PRO A 363 -0.73 -2.79 12.36
N ARG A 364 -0.40 -4.09 12.47
CA ARG A 364 -0.07 -4.71 13.77
C ARG A 364 1.25 -4.20 14.32
N LEU A 365 2.24 -3.99 13.46
CA LEU A 365 3.52 -3.39 13.86
C LEU A 365 3.34 -1.95 14.31
N ILE A 366 2.50 -1.16 13.62
CA ILE A 366 2.16 0.20 14.07
C ILE A 366 1.45 0.14 15.42
N HIS A 367 0.49 -0.77 15.61
CA HIS A 367 -0.17 -0.97 16.89
C HIS A 367 0.82 -1.30 18.02
N ASP A 368 1.75 -2.22 17.79
CA ASP A 368 2.80 -2.58 18.78
C ASP A 368 3.69 -1.36 19.12
N GLU A 369 4.04 -0.54 18.13
CA GLU A 369 4.82 0.69 18.36
C GLU A 369 4.00 1.79 19.07
N VAL A 370 2.69 1.90 18.85
CA VAL A 370 1.80 2.77 19.64
C VAL A 370 1.78 2.29 21.09
N LYS A 371 1.60 0.99 21.34
CA LYS A 371 1.61 0.43 22.70
C LYS A 371 2.95 0.64 23.39
N ARG A 372 4.06 0.49 22.65
CA ARG A 372 5.39 0.80 23.16
C ARG A 372 5.53 2.28 23.52
N TYR A 373 5.05 3.18 22.67
CA TYR A 373 5.04 4.62 22.96
C TYR A 373 4.21 4.96 24.20
N GLU A 374 3.01 4.39 24.31
CA GLU A 374 2.12 4.60 25.46
C GLU A 374 2.77 4.17 26.78
N ASN A 375 3.53 3.07 26.77
CA ASN A 375 4.24 2.55 27.93
C ASN A 375 5.51 3.35 28.29
N GLU A 376 6.28 3.78 27.29
CA GLU A 376 7.59 4.45 27.51
C GLU A 376 7.46 5.97 27.64
N ARG A 377 6.36 6.56 27.15
CA ARG A 377 6.13 8.01 27.16
C ARG A 377 4.76 8.32 27.76
N GLN A 378 3.72 8.40 26.92
CA GLN A 378 2.39 8.79 27.40
C GLN A 378 1.29 8.16 26.57
N ALA A 379 0.20 7.80 27.23
CA ALA A 379 -1.07 7.46 26.61
C ALA A 379 -2.04 8.64 26.71
N ASN A 380 -2.65 9.03 25.59
CA ASN A 380 -3.66 10.09 25.57
C ASN A 380 -4.65 9.89 24.42
N SER A 381 -5.55 10.85 24.21
CA SER A 381 -6.52 10.73 23.12
C SER A 381 -5.88 10.71 21.72
N SER A 382 -4.67 11.26 21.54
CA SER A 382 -3.97 11.30 20.26
C SER A 382 -3.30 9.96 19.91
N THR A 383 -2.69 9.29 20.88
CA THR A 383 -2.13 7.93 20.68
C THR A 383 -3.24 6.96 20.30
N TYR A 384 -4.39 7.01 20.99
CA TYR A 384 -5.59 6.27 20.60
C TYR A 384 -6.10 6.67 19.21
N TRP A 385 -6.09 7.96 18.85
CA TRP A 385 -6.65 8.39 17.57
C TRP A 385 -5.91 7.84 16.36
N VAL A 386 -4.60 7.53 16.46
CA VAL A 386 -3.90 6.81 15.38
C VAL A 386 -4.52 5.43 15.16
N LEU A 387 -4.82 4.70 16.24
CA LEU A 387 -5.47 3.39 16.17
C LEU A 387 -6.90 3.52 15.66
N PHE A 388 -7.66 4.52 16.11
CA PHE A 388 -9.00 4.82 15.61
C PHE A 388 -9.02 4.98 14.08
N GLU A 389 -8.02 5.65 13.51
CA GLU A 389 -7.92 5.81 12.06
C GLU A 389 -7.54 4.48 11.38
N LEU A 390 -6.65 3.67 11.96
CA LEU A 390 -6.40 2.31 11.46
C LEU A 390 -7.66 1.43 11.47
N ILE A 391 -8.59 1.63 12.42
CA ILE A 391 -9.88 0.92 12.42
C ILE A 391 -10.76 1.33 11.23
N TRP A 392 -10.70 2.59 10.77
CA TRP A 392 -11.35 2.99 9.51
C TRP A 392 -10.79 2.22 8.31
N ARG A 393 -9.45 2.07 8.24
CA ARG A 393 -8.80 1.29 7.17
C ARG A 393 -9.26 -0.17 7.17
N ASP A 394 -9.35 -0.78 8.35
CA ASP A 394 -9.89 -2.14 8.51
C ASP A 394 -11.36 -2.22 8.09
N TYR A 395 -12.18 -1.27 8.54
CA TYR A 395 -13.60 -1.20 8.23
C TYR A 395 -13.84 -1.19 6.72
N PHE A 396 -13.15 -0.32 5.96
CA PHE A 396 -13.29 -0.27 4.51
C PHE A 396 -12.78 -1.54 3.81
N ARG A 397 -11.73 -2.18 4.34
CA ARG A 397 -11.29 -3.49 3.83
C ARG A 397 -12.38 -4.55 4.00
N PHE A 398 -13.01 -4.64 5.17
CA PHE A 398 -14.12 -5.57 5.39
C PHE A 398 -15.37 -5.20 4.57
N LEU A 399 -15.65 -3.91 4.40
CA LEU A 399 -16.75 -3.40 3.58
C LEU A 399 -16.62 -3.85 2.12
N SER A 400 -15.38 -3.86 1.59
CA SER A 400 -15.12 -4.36 0.24
C SER A 400 -15.46 -5.84 0.07
N VAL A 401 -15.33 -6.65 1.13
CA VAL A 401 -15.76 -8.06 1.13
C VAL A 401 -17.28 -8.15 1.15
N LYS A 402 -17.94 -7.35 2.01
CA LYS A 402 -19.41 -7.35 2.14
C LYS A 402 -20.11 -6.97 0.84
N TYR A 403 -19.66 -5.89 0.20
CA TYR A 403 -20.35 -5.33 -0.96
C TYR A 403 -19.78 -5.81 -2.31
N GLY A 404 -18.52 -6.26 -2.37
CA GLY A 404 -17.89 -6.64 -3.64
C GLY A 404 -17.97 -5.52 -4.68
N ASN A 405 -18.41 -5.84 -5.90
CA ASN A 405 -18.47 -4.89 -7.02
C ASN A 405 -19.43 -3.72 -6.81
N LEU A 406 -20.40 -3.87 -5.90
CA LEU A 406 -21.32 -2.80 -5.54
C LEU A 406 -20.53 -1.54 -5.16
N LEU A 407 -19.39 -1.67 -4.48
CA LEU A 407 -18.51 -0.54 -4.09
C LEU A 407 -18.15 0.42 -5.25
N PHE A 408 -18.18 -0.06 -6.50
CA PHE A 408 -17.78 0.71 -7.69
C PHE A 408 -18.98 1.16 -8.55
N HIS A 409 -20.22 0.88 -8.14
CA HIS A 409 -21.42 1.26 -8.88
C HIS A 409 -21.95 2.65 -8.47
N ILE A 410 -22.61 3.33 -9.41
CA ILE A 410 -23.33 4.57 -9.12
C ILE A 410 -24.53 4.29 -8.21
N GLY A 411 -24.87 5.23 -7.33
CA GLY A 411 -26.10 5.16 -6.53
C GLY A 411 -26.04 4.23 -5.32
N ILE A 412 -24.84 3.75 -4.92
CA ILE A 412 -24.70 3.24 -3.56
C ILE A 412 -24.82 4.40 -2.61
N ASP A 413 -25.88 4.36 -1.82
CA ASP A 413 -26.13 5.29 -0.74
C ASP A 413 -25.19 4.98 0.44
N CYS A 414 -23.88 5.16 0.21
CA CYS A 414 -22.89 5.29 1.27
C CYS A 414 -23.09 6.59 2.06
N SER A 415 -24.17 7.36 1.85
CA SER A 415 -24.48 8.56 2.64
C SER A 415 -24.65 8.26 4.14
N LYS A 416 -24.90 7.00 4.53
CA LYS A 416 -24.88 6.57 5.94
C LYS A 416 -23.48 6.25 6.48
N SER A 417 -22.46 6.16 5.63
CA SER A 417 -21.04 5.95 5.98
C SER A 417 -20.16 6.76 5.02
N LEU A 418 -19.83 8.00 5.42
CA LEU A 418 -19.00 8.98 4.71
C LEU A 418 -18.02 8.41 3.64
N MET A 419 -18.21 8.88 2.41
CA MET A 419 -17.32 8.95 1.23
C MET A 419 -16.31 7.81 0.92
N PRO A 420 -16.38 7.22 -0.30
CA PRO A 420 -15.37 6.29 -0.85
C PRO A 420 -13.95 6.86 -1.03
N LEU A 421 -13.75 8.18 -0.88
CA LEU A 421 -12.44 8.84 -1.03
C LEU A 421 -11.47 8.57 0.15
N MET A 422 -11.92 7.90 1.22
CA MET A 422 -11.09 7.62 2.40
C MET A 422 -10.12 6.45 2.27
N PHE A 423 -10.09 5.71 1.15
CA PHE A 423 -9.12 4.61 0.98
C PHE A 423 -7.65 5.07 1.08
N PHE A 424 -7.37 6.35 0.84
CA PHE A 424 -6.02 6.93 0.89
C PHE A 424 -5.82 8.01 1.95
N SER A 425 -6.88 8.59 2.53
CA SER A 425 -6.79 9.73 3.46
C SER A 425 -6.54 9.32 4.92
N VAL A 426 -6.83 8.06 5.27
CA VAL A 426 -6.61 7.54 6.60
C VAL A 426 -5.09 7.43 6.80
N LEU A 427 -4.51 8.37 7.56
CA LEU A 427 -3.07 8.51 7.86
C LEU A 427 -2.19 9.19 6.80
N ALA A 428 -2.77 9.83 5.76
CA ALA A 428 -2.02 10.64 4.78
C ALA A 428 -1.61 12.02 5.29
#